data_AF-A0A3C0BWS1-F1
#
_entry.id   AF-A0A3C0BWS1-F1
#
_cell.length_a   1.000
_cell.length_b   1.000
_cell.length_c   1.000
_cell.angle_alpha   90.00
_cell.angle_beta   90.00
_cell.angle_gamma   90.00
#
_symmetry.space_group_name_H-M   'P 1'
#
loop_
_entity.id
_entity.type
_entity.pdbx_description
1 polymer ?
#
loop_
_entity_poly.entity_id
_entity_poly.type
_entity_poly.pdbx_seq_one_letter_code
_entity_poly.pdbx_strand_id
1 'polypeptide(L)'
;MNPPFSSGSWLTAHAPWEGLGTGAGKPHFLGPAPDSQRHDRPRWNQRCRTAVASTRERLAVVGKEEQVWDAVIIGGGPAGLTAAIYLGRFRRRVLLIDSGQSRAWRIPVSHNHPGFPGGIAGAELIERIRTQAAQYGAMFRIGEVSGLSRDDGGVFTVSI
;
A
#
# COMPACT_ATOMS: atom_id res chain seq x y z
N MET A 1 55.63 -6.82 5.15
CA MET A 1 55.66 -8.14 5.82
C MET A 1 54.34 -8.29 6.56
N ASN A 2 53.40 -9.06 6.00
CA ASN A 2 52.11 -9.40 6.61
C ASN A 2 52.19 -10.83 7.18
N PRO A 3 51.54 -11.13 8.32
CA PRO A 3 51.53 -12.48 8.89
C PRO A 3 50.63 -13.44 8.08
N PRO A 4 50.87 -14.77 8.15
CA PRO A 4 50.14 -15.75 7.36
C PRO A 4 48.74 -16.05 7.93
N PHE A 5 47.75 -16.12 7.04
CA PHE A 5 46.41 -16.61 7.32
C PHE A 5 46.45 -18.10 7.65
N SER A 6 46.05 -18.47 8.87
CA SER A 6 45.74 -19.84 9.24
C SER A 6 44.29 -20.15 8.90
N SER A 7 44.11 -21.34 8.34
CA SER A 7 42.89 -21.92 7.82
C SER A 7 41.84 -22.17 8.90
N GLY A 8 40.76 -21.40 8.90
CA GLY A 8 39.50 -21.74 9.54
C GLY A 8 38.60 -22.53 8.58
N SER A 9 38.35 -23.78 8.94
CA SER A 9 37.45 -24.71 8.26
C SER A 9 36.03 -24.15 8.17
N TRP A 10 35.60 -23.76 6.97
CA TRP A 10 34.18 -23.57 6.65
C TRP A 10 33.54 -24.95 6.55
N LEU A 11 32.72 -25.31 7.54
CA LEU A 11 31.87 -26.50 7.48
C LEU A 11 30.91 -26.36 6.30
N THR A 12 31.17 -27.14 5.26
CA THR A 12 30.31 -27.33 4.09
C THR A 12 29.04 -28.06 4.53
N ALA A 13 27.93 -27.34 4.68
CA ALA A 13 26.61 -27.95 4.76
C ALA A 13 26.18 -28.35 3.34
N HIS A 14 26.55 -29.56 2.92
CA HIS A 14 25.98 -30.18 1.72
C HIS A 14 24.51 -30.55 1.99
N ALA A 15 23.59 -29.92 1.27
CA ALA A 15 22.20 -30.34 1.22
C ALA A 15 22.07 -31.62 0.36
N PRO A 16 21.47 -32.72 0.87
CA PRO A 16 21.29 -33.95 0.10
C PRO A 16 20.00 -33.85 -0.72
N TRP A 17 20.11 -33.79 -2.05
CA TRP A 17 18.96 -33.97 -2.95
C TRP A 17 19.12 -35.12 -3.95
N GLU A 18 20.13 -35.99 -3.76
CA GLU A 18 20.28 -37.20 -4.57
C GLU A 18 19.60 -38.40 -3.90
N GLY A 19 18.42 -38.77 -4.40
CA GLY A 19 17.82 -40.06 -4.09
C GLY A 19 16.29 -40.09 -4.08
N LEU A 20 15.65 -39.96 -5.24
CA LEU A 20 14.29 -40.49 -5.41
C LEU A 20 14.22 -41.30 -6.71
N GLY A 21 14.28 -42.61 -6.49
CA GLY A 21 13.99 -43.62 -7.48
C GLY A 21 12.56 -43.55 -7.99
N THR A 22 12.40 -44.11 -9.17
CA THR A 22 11.18 -44.36 -9.92
C THR A 22 10.19 -45.22 -9.14
N GLY A 23 9.35 -44.58 -8.33
CA GLY A 23 8.15 -45.16 -7.71
C GLY A 23 6.91 -44.47 -8.25
N ALA A 24 6.16 -45.16 -9.10
CA ALA A 24 4.92 -44.69 -9.69
C ALA A 24 3.84 -44.40 -8.61
N GLY A 25 3.65 -43.13 -8.30
CA GLY A 25 2.49 -42.62 -7.56
C GLY A 25 1.97 -41.38 -8.29
N LYS A 26 0.94 -41.54 -9.12
CA LYS A 26 0.29 -40.44 -9.84
C LYS A 26 -0.20 -39.40 -8.82
N PRO A 27 0.14 -38.10 -8.92
CA PRO A 27 -0.57 -37.09 -8.15
C PRO A 27 -2.02 -37.09 -8.62
N HIS A 28 -2.94 -37.34 -7.69
CA HIS A 28 -4.37 -37.23 -7.91
C HIS A 28 -4.67 -35.78 -8.27
N PHE A 29 -5.03 -35.53 -9.52
CA PHE A 29 -5.55 -34.24 -9.97
C PHE A 29 -6.78 -33.91 -9.11
N LEU A 30 -6.67 -32.88 -8.25
CA LEU A 30 -7.86 -32.20 -7.77
C LEU A 30 -8.57 -31.64 -9.00
N GLY A 31 -9.78 -32.15 -9.27
CA GLY A 31 -10.66 -31.59 -10.29
C GLY A 31 -10.99 -30.12 -10.00
N PRO A 32 -11.57 -29.39 -10.97
CA PRO A 32 -11.97 -28.01 -10.76
C PRO A 32 -12.93 -27.91 -9.57
N ALA A 33 -12.69 -26.93 -8.69
CA ALA A 33 -13.51 -26.68 -7.52
C ALA A 33 -14.99 -26.50 -7.92
N PRO A 34 -15.94 -27.05 -7.17
CA PRO A 34 -17.35 -26.96 -7.52
C PRO A 34 -17.83 -25.51 -7.45
N ASP A 35 -18.48 -25.07 -8.53
CA ASP A 35 -19.25 -23.83 -8.59
C ASP A 35 -20.43 -23.95 -7.64
N SER A 36 -20.29 -23.37 -6.45
CA SER A 36 -21.41 -23.22 -5.54
C SER A 36 -21.24 -21.95 -4.71
N GLN A 37 -22.33 -21.20 -4.66
CA GLN A 37 -22.56 -20.01 -3.83
C GLN A 37 -22.06 -18.70 -4.45
N ARG A 38 -22.95 -18.10 -5.27
CA ARG A 38 -23.07 -16.65 -5.41
C ARG A 38 -23.19 -16.06 -4.00
N HIS A 39 -22.07 -15.65 -3.41
CA HIS A 39 -22.08 -14.91 -2.17
C HIS A 39 -22.84 -13.62 -2.40
N ASP A 40 -23.97 -13.48 -1.70
CA ASP A 40 -24.68 -12.23 -1.51
C ASP A 40 -23.67 -11.11 -1.30
N ARG A 41 -23.65 -10.15 -2.23
CA ARG A 41 -22.82 -8.96 -2.10
C ARG A 41 -23.13 -8.34 -0.74
N PRO A 42 -22.15 -8.15 0.16
CA PRO A 42 -22.44 -7.62 1.48
C PRO A 42 -23.21 -6.30 1.36
N ARG A 43 -24.26 -6.14 2.18
CA ARG A 43 -25.12 -4.93 2.37
C ARG A 43 -24.35 -3.64 2.75
N TRP A 44 -23.05 -3.56 2.49
CA TRP A 44 -22.17 -2.44 2.80
C TRP A 44 -22.61 -1.14 2.12
N ASN A 45 -23.17 -1.23 0.91
CA ASN A 45 -23.58 -0.08 0.08
C ASN A 45 -24.78 0.72 0.66
N GLN A 46 -25.42 0.24 1.74
CA GLN A 46 -26.61 0.86 2.31
C GLN A 46 -26.30 1.69 3.57
N ARG A 47 -25.27 1.33 4.33
CA ARG A 47 -24.79 2.15 5.47
C ARG A 47 -23.94 3.35 5.04
N CYS A 48 -23.26 3.26 3.90
CA CYS A 48 -22.62 4.43 3.29
C CYS A 48 -23.65 5.48 2.87
N ARG A 49 -24.86 5.08 2.43
CA ARG A 49 -25.90 6.01 1.99
C ARG A 49 -26.51 6.83 3.13
N THR A 50 -26.72 6.25 4.31
CA THR A 50 -27.30 6.97 5.46
C THR A 50 -26.31 7.90 6.16
N ALA A 51 -25.02 7.55 6.22
CA ALA A 51 -23.97 8.48 6.67
C ALA A 51 -23.83 9.68 5.70
N VAL A 52 -23.93 9.43 4.39
CA VAL A 52 -23.87 10.48 3.35
C VAL A 52 -25.13 11.37 3.36
N ALA A 53 -26.32 10.82 3.64
CA ALA A 53 -27.56 11.60 3.74
C ALA A 53 -27.56 12.56 4.93
N SER A 54 -27.12 12.10 6.11
CA SER A 54 -26.96 12.96 7.30
C SER A 54 -25.89 14.05 7.13
N THR A 55 -24.92 13.83 6.24
CA THR A 55 -23.88 14.83 5.95
C THR A 55 -24.40 15.91 5.00
N ARG A 56 -25.26 15.56 4.04
CA ARG A 56 -25.83 16.51 3.06
C ARG A 56 -26.67 17.63 3.68
N GLU A 57 -27.38 17.37 4.77
CA GLU A 57 -28.17 18.42 5.46
C GLU A 57 -27.30 19.37 6.30
N ARG A 58 -26.08 18.97 6.71
CA ARG A 58 -25.15 19.88 7.41
C ARG A 58 -24.30 20.72 6.47
N LEU A 59 -24.07 20.25 5.23
CA LEU A 59 -23.21 20.90 4.24
C LEU A 59 -23.82 22.15 3.60
N ALA A 60 -25.11 22.43 3.79
CA ALA A 60 -25.76 23.60 3.19
C ALA A 60 -25.46 24.92 3.93
N VAL A 61 -24.75 24.89 5.07
CA VAL A 61 -24.61 26.05 5.96
C VAL A 61 -23.20 26.65 6.00
N VAL A 62 -22.15 26.03 5.44
CA VAL A 62 -20.77 26.49 5.72
C VAL A 62 -20.04 26.94 4.46
N GLY A 63 -19.82 28.26 4.35
CA GLY A 63 -18.85 28.84 3.43
C GLY A 63 -17.41 28.44 3.79
N LYS A 64 -16.54 28.31 2.79
CA LYS A 64 -15.09 28.03 2.93
C LYS A 64 -14.79 26.88 3.90
N GLU A 65 -15.32 25.68 3.64
CA GLU A 65 -15.09 24.52 4.52
C GLU A 65 -13.61 24.10 4.56
N GLU A 66 -12.96 24.34 5.71
CA GLU A 66 -11.80 23.58 6.17
C GLU A 66 -12.22 22.11 6.34
N GLN A 67 -11.93 21.28 5.34
CA GLN A 67 -12.15 19.85 5.44
C GLN A 67 -11.19 19.25 6.46
N VAL A 68 -11.75 18.84 7.61
CA VAL A 68 -11.01 18.10 8.64
C VAL A 68 -10.86 16.64 8.22
N TRP A 69 -9.62 16.18 8.13
CA TRP A 69 -9.24 14.80 7.82
C TRP A 69 -8.82 14.06 9.09
N ASP A 70 -9.01 12.74 9.11
CA ASP A 70 -8.52 11.93 10.24
C ASP A 70 -6.99 11.77 10.14
N ALA A 71 -6.44 11.82 8.92
CA ALA A 71 -5.01 11.88 8.67
C ALA A 71 -4.72 12.59 7.33
N VAL A 72 -3.66 13.41 7.32
CA VAL A 72 -3.08 13.97 6.12
C VAL A 72 -1.69 13.38 5.92
N ILE A 73 -1.43 12.84 4.74
CA ILE A 73 -0.15 12.27 4.35
C ILE A 73 0.52 13.23 3.37
N ILE A 74 1.78 13.55 3.62
CA ILE A 74 2.56 14.45 2.78
C ILE A 74 3.60 13.63 2.03
N GLY A 75 3.44 13.56 0.70
CA GLY A 75 4.31 12.83 -0.22
C GLY A 75 3.67 11.56 -0.80
N GLY A 76 3.63 11.49 -2.14
CA GLY A 76 3.12 10.36 -2.93
C GLY A 76 4.18 9.31 -3.29
N GLY A 77 5.16 9.11 -2.42
CA GLY A 77 6.13 8.02 -2.56
C GLY A 77 5.58 6.66 -2.09
N PRO A 78 6.37 5.59 -2.18
CA PRO A 78 5.92 4.26 -1.74
C PRO A 78 5.51 4.24 -0.26
N ALA A 79 6.21 5.00 0.59
CA ALA A 79 5.90 5.12 2.01
C ALA A 79 4.53 5.77 2.26
N GLY A 80 4.28 6.96 1.67
CA GLY A 80 3.02 7.67 1.86
C GLY A 80 1.82 6.93 1.26
N LEU A 81 2.00 6.36 0.07
CA LEU A 81 0.94 5.55 -0.56
C LEU A 81 0.63 4.28 0.24
N THR A 82 1.64 3.61 0.80
CA THR A 82 1.43 2.47 1.68
C THR A 82 0.72 2.88 2.98
N ALA A 83 1.10 3.99 3.59
CA ALA A 83 0.40 4.53 4.75
C ALA A 83 -1.09 4.83 4.44
N ALA A 84 -1.37 5.37 3.25
CA ALA A 84 -2.73 5.63 2.80
C ALA A 84 -3.58 4.35 2.68
N ILE A 85 -2.99 3.26 2.16
CA ILE A 85 -3.65 1.95 2.11
C ILE A 85 -4.03 1.48 3.52
N TYR A 86 -3.08 1.50 4.46
CA TYR A 86 -3.32 1.01 5.82
C TYR A 86 -4.37 1.84 6.54
N LEU A 87 -4.27 3.17 6.49
CA LEU A 87 -5.23 4.06 7.13
C LEU A 87 -6.63 3.95 6.50
N GLY A 88 -6.72 3.83 5.17
CA GLY A 88 -7.98 3.56 4.47
C GLY A 88 -8.62 2.23 4.89
N ARG A 89 -7.82 1.17 5.08
CA ARG A 89 -8.30 -0.12 5.61
C ARG A 89 -8.85 -0.03 7.03
N PHE A 90 -8.31 0.88 7.84
CA PHE A 90 -8.85 1.21 9.17
C PHE A 90 -10.02 2.22 9.12
N ARG A 91 -10.55 2.49 7.92
CA ARG A 91 -11.69 3.40 7.68
C ARG A 91 -11.45 4.84 8.14
N ARG A 92 -10.20 5.30 8.07
CA ARG A 92 -9.86 6.70 8.28
C ARG A 92 -10.11 7.49 7.00
N ARG A 93 -10.58 8.73 7.15
CA ARG A 93 -10.62 9.70 6.05
C ARG A 93 -9.20 10.24 5.84
N VAL A 94 -8.58 9.84 4.74
CA VAL A 94 -7.18 10.14 4.44
C VAL A 94 -7.09 11.05 3.23
N LEU A 95 -6.36 12.16 3.38
CA LEU A 95 -5.89 12.98 2.27
C LEU A 95 -4.40 12.78 2.09
N LEU A 96 -3.97 12.45 0.87
CA LEU A 96 -2.56 12.44 0.48
C LEU A 96 -2.29 13.63 -0.42
N ILE A 97 -1.33 14.47 -0.03
CA ILE A 97 -0.86 15.63 -0.80
C ILE A 97 0.48 15.26 -1.44
N ASP A 98 0.60 15.41 -2.74
CA ASP A 98 1.82 15.06 -3.47
C ASP A 98 2.21 16.10 -4.54
N SER A 99 3.50 16.43 -4.59
CA SER A 99 4.06 17.35 -5.58
C SER A 99 4.43 16.66 -6.91
N GLY A 100 4.29 15.34 -6.97
CA GLY A 100 4.66 14.53 -8.15
C GLY A 100 6.17 14.30 -8.29
N GLN A 101 6.98 14.72 -7.32
CA GLN A 101 8.45 14.61 -7.35
C GLN A 101 8.98 13.40 -6.58
N SER A 102 8.22 12.29 -6.55
CA SER A 102 8.64 11.05 -5.90
C SER A 102 9.95 10.52 -6.51
N ARG A 103 10.98 10.29 -5.69
CA ARG A 103 12.25 9.71 -6.16
C ARG A 103 12.07 8.34 -6.80
N ALA A 104 11.16 7.54 -6.26
CA ALA A 104 10.88 6.20 -6.77
C ALA A 104 10.36 6.24 -8.21
N TRP A 105 9.65 7.30 -8.61
CA TRP A 105 9.15 7.47 -9.97
C TRP A 105 10.26 7.48 -11.03
N ARG A 106 11.45 7.99 -10.69
CA ARG A 106 12.59 8.16 -11.62
C ARG A 106 13.41 6.88 -11.81
N ILE A 107 13.12 5.82 -11.05
CA ILE A 107 13.87 4.55 -11.14
C ILE A 107 13.42 3.82 -12.41
N PRO A 108 14.34 3.53 -13.37
CA PRO A 108 13.96 2.84 -14.60
C PRO A 108 13.38 1.46 -14.34
N VAL A 109 14.07 0.65 -13.52
CA VAL A 109 13.62 -0.65 -13.03
C VAL A 109 14.21 -0.88 -11.64
N SER A 110 13.37 -1.23 -10.68
CA SER A 110 13.77 -1.66 -9.35
C SER A 110 13.69 -3.18 -9.22
N HIS A 111 14.73 -3.79 -8.66
CA HIS A 111 14.80 -5.22 -8.35
C HIS A 111 14.71 -5.51 -6.85
N ASN A 112 14.61 -4.47 -6.01
CA ASN A 112 14.62 -4.60 -4.55
C ASN A 112 13.21 -4.59 -3.93
N HIS A 113 12.16 -4.61 -4.75
CA HIS A 113 10.78 -4.65 -4.26
C HIS A 113 10.24 -6.08 -4.28
N PRO A 114 9.84 -6.65 -3.13
CA PRO A 114 9.28 -7.99 -3.09
C PRO A 114 7.99 -8.09 -3.91
N GLY A 115 7.72 -9.27 -4.45
CA GLY A 115 6.58 -9.52 -5.34
C GLY A 115 6.85 -9.24 -6.83
N PHE A 116 8.03 -8.71 -7.18
CA PHE A 116 8.43 -8.42 -8.56
C PHE A 116 9.78 -9.08 -8.90
N PRO A 117 9.82 -10.42 -9.11
CA PRO A 117 11.06 -11.14 -9.37
C PRO A 117 11.76 -10.71 -10.68
N GLY A 118 11.01 -10.23 -11.67
CA GLY A 118 11.53 -9.64 -12.91
C GLY A 118 11.89 -8.15 -12.81
N GLY A 119 11.80 -7.57 -11.62
CA GLY A 119 11.85 -6.13 -11.41
C GLY A 119 10.55 -5.41 -11.80
N ILE A 120 10.47 -4.13 -11.44
CA ILE A 120 9.33 -3.26 -11.77
C ILE A 120 9.81 -1.83 -12.02
N ALA A 121 9.26 -1.16 -13.03
CA ALA A 121 9.55 0.25 -13.27
C ALA A 121 9.05 1.11 -12.10
N GLY A 122 9.82 2.13 -11.71
CA GLY A 122 9.50 2.99 -10.58
C GLY A 122 8.16 3.70 -10.71
N ALA A 123 7.87 4.23 -11.91
CA ALA A 123 6.59 4.84 -12.24
C ALA A 123 5.42 3.85 -12.12
N GLU A 124 5.60 2.63 -12.62
CA GLU A 124 4.60 1.57 -12.56
C GLU A 124 4.32 1.13 -11.12
N LEU A 125 5.36 0.98 -10.30
CA LEU A 125 5.24 0.66 -8.88
C LEU A 125 4.39 1.71 -8.16
N ILE A 126 4.70 2.99 -8.35
CA ILE A 126 3.94 4.09 -7.74
C ILE A 126 2.48 4.05 -8.16
N GLU A 127 2.19 3.87 -9.45
CA GLU A 127 0.81 3.85 -9.95
C GLU A 127 0.01 2.66 -9.42
N ARG A 128 0.63 1.49 -9.30
CA ARG A 128 -0.01 0.29 -8.71
C ARG A 128 -0.36 0.52 -7.24
N ILE A 129 0.56 1.06 -6.43
CA ILE A 129 0.28 1.34 -5.00
C ILE A 129 -0.78 2.46 -4.88
N ARG A 130 -0.73 3.48 -5.74
CA ARG A 130 -1.72 4.56 -5.78
C ARG A 130 -3.12 4.05 -6.10
N THR A 131 -3.24 3.17 -7.10
CA THR A 131 -4.49 2.50 -7.45
C THR A 131 -5.04 1.71 -6.26
N GLN A 132 -4.18 0.96 -5.56
CA GLN A 132 -4.58 0.22 -4.37
C GLN A 132 -5.03 1.14 -3.24
N ALA A 133 -4.34 2.26 -2.99
CA ALA A 133 -4.73 3.25 -1.99
C ALA A 133 -6.12 3.85 -2.31
N ALA A 134 -6.39 4.17 -3.57
CA ALA A 134 -7.69 4.68 -4.03
C ALA A 134 -8.84 3.68 -3.77
N GLN A 135 -8.60 2.37 -3.95
CA GLN A 135 -9.59 1.32 -3.67
C GLN A 135 -10.03 1.29 -2.20
N TYR A 136 -9.18 1.76 -1.28
CA TYR A 136 -9.50 1.88 0.15
C TYR A 136 -9.97 3.28 0.56
N GLY A 137 -10.30 4.15 -0.42
CA GLY A 137 -10.90 5.46 -0.17
C GLY A 137 -9.92 6.57 0.17
N ALA A 138 -8.61 6.39 -0.07
CA ALA A 138 -7.65 7.48 0.02
C ALA A 138 -7.94 8.55 -1.03
N MET A 139 -7.95 9.82 -0.63
CA MET A 139 -8.11 10.96 -1.52
C MET A 139 -6.76 11.59 -1.83
N PHE A 140 -6.59 12.12 -3.04
CA PHE A 140 -5.32 12.67 -3.52
C PHE A 140 -5.49 14.14 -3.89
N ARG A 141 -4.52 14.96 -3.50
CA ARG A 141 -4.39 16.35 -3.92
C ARG A 141 -2.99 16.59 -4.46
N ILE A 142 -2.92 17.19 -5.65
CA ILE A 142 -1.65 17.66 -6.19
C ILE A 142 -1.31 18.96 -5.47
N GLY A 143 -0.09 19.06 -4.95
CA GLY A 143 0.38 20.24 -4.25
C GLY A 143 1.69 19.99 -3.51
N GLU A 144 2.40 21.07 -3.25
CA GLU A 144 3.57 21.08 -2.38
C GLU A 144 3.16 21.65 -1.03
N VAL A 145 3.47 20.96 0.07
CA VAL A 145 3.16 21.48 1.40
C VAL A 145 4.23 22.48 1.80
N SER A 146 3.82 23.71 2.05
CA SER A 146 4.67 24.85 2.40
C SER A 146 4.76 25.09 3.92
N GLY A 147 3.82 24.56 4.71
CA GLY A 147 3.81 24.76 6.15
C GLY A 147 2.97 23.77 6.94
N LEU A 148 3.35 23.58 8.20
CA LEU A 148 2.67 22.76 9.19
C LEU A 148 2.60 23.53 10.50
N SER A 149 1.41 23.67 11.06
CA SER A 149 1.21 24.19 12.42
C SER A 149 0.35 23.23 13.22
N ARG A 150 0.50 23.29 14.54
CA ARG A 150 -0.30 22.52 15.49
C ARG A 150 -0.89 23.48 16.51
N ASP A 151 -2.17 23.34 16.80
CA ASP A 151 -2.83 24.12 17.85
C ASP A 151 -2.73 23.44 19.23
N ASP A 152 -3.16 24.15 20.27
CA ASP A 152 -3.19 23.64 21.65
C ASP A 152 -4.18 22.47 21.83
N GLY A 153 -5.15 22.34 20.93
CA GLY A 153 -6.09 21.22 20.86
C GLY A 153 -5.50 19.96 20.24
N GLY A 154 -4.27 20.04 19.71
CA GLY A 154 -3.55 18.94 19.09
C GLY A 154 -3.91 18.68 17.63
N VAL A 155 -4.68 19.56 16.99
CA VAL A 155 -5.01 19.48 15.56
C VAL A 155 -3.87 20.06 14.74
N PHE A 156 -3.59 19.44 13.59
CA PHE A 156 -2.59 19.91 12.65
C PHE A 156 -3.24 20.64 11.47
N THR A 157 -2.73 21.81 11.13
CA THR A 157 -3.10 22.57 9.93
C THR A 157 -1.97 22.48 8.91
N VAL A 158 -2.34 22.17 7.67
CA VAL A 158 -1.41 21.98 6.56
C VAL A 158 -1.63 23.09 5.53
N SER A 159 -0.59 23.86 5.26
CA SER A 159 -0.58 24.86 4.18
C SER A 159 0.03 24.25 2.93
N ILE A 160 -0.70 24.32 1.82
CA ILE A 160 -0.27 23.85 0.49
C ILE A 160 0.07 25.09 -0.32
#